data_AF-A0A970WYV6-F1
#
_entry.id   AF-A0A970WYV6-F1
#
_cell.length_a   1.000
_cell.length_b   1.000
_cell.length_c   1.000
_cell.angle_alpha   90.00
_cell.angle_beta   90.00
_cell.angle_gamma   90.00
#
_symmetry.space_group_name_H-M   'P 1'
#
loop_
_entity.id
_entity.type
_entity.pdbx_description
1 polymer ?
#
loop_
_entity_poly.entity_id
_entity_poly.type
_entity_poly.pdbx_seq_one_letter_code
_entity_poly.pdbx_strand_id
1 'polypeptide(L)'
;MMKKILIALVIGFAMFGLAGCTGTATTLDEYKYVTLKINPSIDFVVNKDDKVEEVIPTNVDAEVVVSELNLESMPITEAIDTYVEAAAETGYIDPEEVDNEVTVEVVTEEEEEAEKYCNMIRDRINRYFKNNGIFGAAVGGNFDEYLAKAEALGINIDDLPLGKVKAIVVALENDPDLDIAELVDMTVGDIIKLISGRAKENEVNAALKDEFTSAREELMVKYARLFELRKQIWELKTQIENHIGTDEELATLQANLQVLYDEFNPLQEAYKGEVTALRASFKAQSDAAREEQKAKRATRQAEAKAKFDAARNLAKENRQLRREIGKRQKDDEFDPFVTEEERSKPFVDEAQTIRKKYGSFFTLKDELVTLCQELDDFAGSEEEKNALESEIETKRAEFKETRKNYYKEMSNLAKEISKRVNQNQTGKENTNGTGKK
;
A
#
# COMPACT_ATOMS: atom_id res chain seq x y z
N MET A 1 21.98 59.49 28.46
CA MET A 1 20.54 59.45 28.13
C MET A 1 20.44 59.48 26.61
N MET A 2 20.28 58.34 25.93
CA MET A 2 18.97 57.77 25.52
C MET A 2 18.25 58.74 24.56
N LYS A 3 17.93 58.43 23.30
CA LYS A 3 17.86 57.16 22.55
C LYS A 3 18.08 57.48 21.06
N LYS A 4 19.01 56.74 20.43
CA LYS A 4 18.91 56.32 19.01
C LYS A 4 17.84 55.22 18.94
N ILE A 5 17.39 54.86 17.73
CA ILE A 5 16.29 53.92 17.36
C ILE A 5 15.01 54.74 17.08
N LEU A 6 14.41 54.81 15.90
CA LEU A 6 14.28 53.95 14.72
C LEU A 6 14.29 54.82 13.45
N ILE A 7 14.73 54.23 12.33
CA ILE A 7 14.44 54.52 10.90
C ILE A 7 15.74 54.26 10.13
N ALA A 8 15.95 52.98 9.83
CA ALA A 8 16.83 52.50 8.78
C ALA A 8 16.27 51.15 8.29
N LEU A 9 16.33 50.95 6.98
CA LEU A 9 16.06 49.71 6.22
C LEU A 9 14.61 49.46 5.76
N VAL A 10 14.20 50.19 4.73
CA VAL A 10 13.18 49.76 3.74
C VAL A 10 13.83 49.40 2.38
N ILE A 11 15.15 49.17 2.37
CA ILE A 11 15.84 48.62 1.19
C ILE A 11 16.68 47.43 1.67
N GLY A 12 16.12 46.24 1.46
CA GLY A 12 16.76 44.97 1.79
C GLY A 12 15.80 43.99 2.44
N PHE A 13 14.94 43.35 1.63
CA PHE A 13 14.62 41.92 1.73
C PHE A 13 13.62 41.51 0.62
N ALA A 14 14.03 41.77 -0.63
CA ALA A 14 13.59 40.96 -1.78
C ALA A 14 14.52 39.73 -1.85
N MET A 15 14.43 38.85 -0.85
CA MET A 15 15.03 37.50 -0.81
C MET A 15 14.53 36.77 0.45
N PHE A 16 13.24 36.46 0.51
CA PHE A 16 12.69 35.42 1.39
C PHE A 16 11.48 34.80 0.68
N GLY A 17 11.80 33.98 -0.31
CA GLY A 17 10.87 33.17 -1.08
C GLY A 17 11.57 31.87 -1.43
N LEU A 18 12.11 31.20 -0.40
CA LEU A 18 12.66 29.84 -0.36
C LEU A 18 13.14 29.57 1.07
N ALA A 19 12.22 29.65 2.04
CA ALA A 19 12.25 28.76 3.18
C ALA A 19 11.14 27.76 2.83
N GLY A 20 11.43 26.68 2.09
CA GLY A 20 12.34 25.67 2.59
C GLY A 20 11.72 25.23 3.91
N CYS A 21 10.74 24.33 3.83
CA CYS A 21 10.35 23.53 4.98
C CYS A 21 11.65 22.86 5.45
N THR A 22 12.40 23.52 6.32
CA THR A 22 13.28 22.84 7.25
C THR A 22 12.32 22.05 8.09
N GLY A 23 12.11 20.80 7.68
CA GLY A 23 11.51 19.80 8.53
C GLY A 23 12.11 20.03 9.90
N THR A 24 11.24 20.15 10.90
CA THR A 24 11.57 19.69 12.24
C THR A 24 12.49 18.50 12.07
N ALA A 25 13.69 18.55 12.65
CA ALA A 25 14.62 17.43 12.64
C ALA A 25 13.80 16.18 12.98
N THR A 26 13.38 15.46 11.95
CA THR A 26 12.81 14.15 12.07
C THR A 26 13.99 13.42 12.66
N THR A 27 13.82 12.93 13.88
CA THR A 27 14.56 11.75 14.29
C THR A 27 14.52 10.84 13.07
N LEU A 28 15.66 10.64 12.41
CA LEU A 28 15.76 9.69 11.31
C LEU A 28 15.16 8.42 11.90
N ASP A 29 14.01 8.00 11.38
CA ASP A 29 13.39 6.80 11.89
C ASP A 29 14.28 5.67 11.39
N GLU A 30 15.15 5.22 12.30
CA GLU A 30 16.15 4.21 12.06
C GLU A 30 15.42 2.88 11.96
N TYR A 31 15.07 2.52 10.73
CA TYR A 31 14.46 1.25 10.39
C TYR A 31 15.51 0.27 9.91
N LYS A 32 15.29 -0.99 10.26
CA LYS A 32 16.07 -2.12 9.77
C LYS A 32 15.15 -3.00 8.95
N TYR A 33 15.65 -3.48 7.82
CA TYR A 33 14.94 -4.43 6.97
C TYR A 33 15.67 -5.77 7.04
N VAL A 34 15.00 -6.76 7.62
CA VAL A 34 15.58 -8.09 7.86
C VAL A 34 14.87 -9.09 6.97
N THR A 35 15.63 -9.78 6.12
CA THR A 35 15.13 -10.86 5.28
C THR A 35 15.64 -12.19 5.81
N LEU A 36 14.73 -13.14 5.94
CA LEU A 36 15.03 -14.52 6.29
C LEU A 36 14.59 -15.44 5.15
N LYS A 37 15.49 -16.31 4.67
CA LYS A 37 15.20 -17.32 3.65
C LYS A 37 15.51 -18.71 4.21
N ILE A 38 14.46 -19.45 4.52
CA ILE A 38 14.47 -20.87 4.92
C ILE A 38 13.91 -21.74 3.76
N ASN A 39 13.41 -21.09 2.70
CA ASN A 39 12.45 -21.67 1.74
C ASN A 39 11.22 -22.22 2.49
N PRO A 40 10.51 -21.35 3.24
CA PRO A 40 9.96 -20.04 2.82
C PRO A 40 10.84 -18.79 2.99
N SER A 41 10.43 -17.65 2.41
CA SER A 41 11.13 -16.34 2.53
C SER A 41 10.23 -15.22 3.05
N ILE A 42 10.74 -14.47 4.02
CA ILE A 42 10.00 -13.46 4.77
C ILE A 42 10.88 -12.24 5.03
N ASP A 43 10.27 -11.05 5.01
CA ASP A 43 10.90 -9.80 5.37
C ASP A 43 10.24 -9.20 6.62
N PHE A 44 11.06 -8.55 7.46
CA PHE A 44 10.62 -7.83 8.64
C PHE A 44 11.07 -6.38 8.54
N VAL A 45 10.14 -5.47 8.80
CA VAL A 45 10.44 -4.07 9.09
C VAL A 45 10.59 -3.95 10.59
N VAL A 46 11.78 -3.58 11.05
CA VAL A 46 12.11 -3.50 12.47
C VAL A 46 12.41 -2.05 12.82
N ASN A 47 11.74 -1.53 13.84
CA ASN A 47 11.92 -0.16 14.28
C ASN A 47 13.21 0.00 15.12
N LYS A 48 13.49 1.24 15.52
CA LYS A 48 14.64 1.61 16.35
C LYS A 48 14.70 0.91 17.72
N ASP A 49 13.57 0.44 18.24
CA ASP A 49 13.47 -0.27 19.52
C ASP A 49 13.64 -1.79 19.36
N ASP A 50 14.13 -2.24 18.20
CA ASP A 50 14.32 -3.64 17.80
C ASP A 50 13.01 -4.47 17.84
N LYS A 51 11.87 -3.81 17.66
CA LYS A 51 10.56 -4.46 17.54
C LYS A 51 10.11 -4.55 16.09
N VAL A 52 9.47 -5.67 15.76
CA VAL A 52 8.84 -5.88 14.46
C VAL A 52 7.68 -4.89 14.33
N GLU A 53 7.76 -3.99 13.37
CA GLU A 53 6.68 -3.09 12.99
C GLU A 53 5.80 -3.72 11.90
N GLU A 54 6.39 -4.50 10.99
CA GLU A 54 5.65 -5.16 9.92
C GLU A 54 6.33 -6.46 9.49
N VAL A 55 5.48 -7.41 9.07
CA VAL A 55 5.87 -8.71 8.54
C VAL A 55 5.41 -8.83 7.10
N ILE A 56 6.35 -9.00 6.17
CA ILE A 56 6.10 -9.03 4.74
C ILE A 56 6.48 -10.43 4.21
N PRO A 57 5.54 -11.36 4.07
CA PRO A 57 5.82 -12.64 3.44
C PRO A 57 6.10 -12.43 1.94
N THR A 58 7.33 -12.76 1.50
CA THR A 58 7.77 -12.49 0.11
C THR A 58 7.33 -13.58 -0.85
N ASN A 59 7.13 -14.79 -0.35
CA ASN A 59 6.60 -15.91 -1.10
C ASN A 59 5.38 -16.55 -0.42
N VAL A 60 4.66 -17.37 -1.18
CA VAL A 60 3.40 -17.98 -0.72
C VAL A 60 3.64 -18.99 0.40
N ASP A 61 4.78 -19.67 0.36
CA ASP A 61 5.18 -20.59 1.43
C ASP A 61 5.39 -19.84 2.76
N ALA A 62 5.82 -18.58 2.74
CA ALA A 62 5.92 -17.74 3.94
C ALA A 62 4.56 -17.24 4.41
N GLU A 63 3.64 -16.89 3.49
CA GLU A 63 2.27 -16.52 3.84
C GLU A 63 1.58 -17.62 4.66
N VAL A 64 1.80 -18.88 4.28
CA VAL A 64 1.37 -20.06 5.04
C VAL A 64 1.93 -20.06 6.45
N VAL A 65 3.26 -19.88 6.60
CA VAL A 65 3.91 -19.98 7.91
C VAL A 65 3.42 -18.88 8.86
N VAL A 66 3.31 -17.65 8.36
CA VAL A 66 2.96 -16.48 9.19
C VAL A 66 1.47 -16.30 9.45
N SER A 67 0.59 -17.02 8.74
CA SER A 67 -0.88 -16.85 8.79
C SER A 67 -1.50 -16.90 10.20
N GLU A 68 -0.87 -17.59 11.16
CA GLU A 68 -1.33 -17.64 12.55
C GLU A 68 -0.27 -17.15 13.55
N LEU A 69 0.81 -16.53 13.06
CA LEU A 69 1.85 -15.98 13.92
C LEU A 69 1.55 -14.50 14.16
N ASN A 70 1.41 -14.13 15.43
CA ASN A 70 1.38 -12.73 15.81
C ASN A 70 2.82 -12.25 16.09
N LEU A 71 3.56 -11.88 15.04
CA LEU A 71 4.95 -11.45 15.17
C LEU A 71 5.11 -9.93 15.31
N GLU A 72 4.07 -9.15 14.97
CA GLU A 72 4.11 -7.70 15.11
C GLU A 72 4.24 -7.28 16.57
N SER A 73 4.95 -6.19 16.82
CA SER A 73 5.32 -5.68 18.15
C SER A 73 6.23 -6.58 19.00
N MET A 74 6.56 -7.79 18.56
CA MET A 74 7.54 -8.64 19.22
C MET A 74 8.97 -8.09 19.02
N PRO A 75 9.88 -8.29 19.98
CA PRO A 75 11.31 -8.15 19.72
C PRO A 75 11.71 -9.04 18.55
N ILE A 76 12.51 -8.54 17.61
CA ILE A 76 12.89 -9.30 16.41
C ILE A 76 13.52 -10.66 16.74
N THR A 77 14.24 -10.76 17.85
CA THR A 77 14.88 -12.01 18.30
C THR A 77 13.87 -13.07 18.67
N GLU A 78 12.76 -12.69 19.32
CA GLU A 78 11.65 -13.58 19.66
C GLU A 78 10.82 -13.93 18.42
N ALA A 79 10.61 -12.95 17.52
CA ALA A 79 9.91 -13.18 16.26
C ALA A 79 10.65 -14.19 15.37
N ILE A 80 11.99 -14.11 15.30
CA ILE A 80 12.82 -15.07 14.56
C ILE A 80 12.72 -16.47 15.16
N ASP A 81 12.82 -16.61 16.49
CA ASP A 81 12.68 -17.92 17.15
C ASP A 81 11.30 -18.54 16.82
N THR A 82 10.25 -17.73 16.94
CA THR A 82 8.86 -18.15 16.65
C THR A 82 8.70 -18.58 15.18
N TYR A 83 9.26 -17.81 14.24
CA TYR A 83 9.18 -18.11 12.82
C TYR A 83 9.97 -19.37 12.43
N VAL A 84 11.18 -19.54 12.96
CA VAL A 84 12.02 -20.73 12.71
C VAL A 84 11.37 -21.98 13.29
N GLU A 85 10.77 -21.88 14.49
CA GLU A 85 10.00 -22.99 15.07
C GLU A 85 8.80 -23.34 14.20
N ALA A 86 8.00 -22.35 13.79
CA ALA A 86 6.89 -22.59 12.89
C ALA A 86 7.34 -23.22 11.56
N ALA A 87 8.47 -22.77 10.98
CA ALA A 87 9.06 -23.35 9.77
C ALA A 87 9.48 -24.82 9.97
N ALA A 88 9.98 -25.20 11.14
CA ALA A 88 10.30 -26.59 11.48
C ALA A 88 9.05 -27.47 11.69
N GLU A 89 8.04 -26.97 12.39
CA GLU A 89 6.77 -27.67 12.58
C GLU A 89 6.02 -27.88 11.27
N THR A 90 6.19 -26.92 10.37
CA THR A 90 5.66 -27.00 9.03
C THR A 90 6.53 -27.89 8.11
N GLY A 91 7.72 -28.32 8.54
CA GLY A 91 8.56 -29.22 7.77
C GLY A 91 9.29 -28.55 6.60
N TYR A 92 9.47 -27.23 6.66
CA TYR A 92 10.42 -26.51 5.81
C TYR A 92 11.85 -26.59 6.36
N ILE A 93 11.99 -26.85 7.66
CA ILE A 93 13.23 -27.32 8.27
C ILE A 93 13.01 -28.78 8.61
N ASP A 94 13.85 -29.65 8.08
CA ASP A 94 13.77 -31.09 8.35
C ASP A 94 14.85 -31.47 9.38
N PRO A 95 14.48 -31.84 10.62
CA PRO A 95 15.44 -32.21 11.65
C PRO A 95 16.34 -33.41 11.29
N GLU A 96 15.93 -34.22 10.31
CA GLU A 96 16.65 -35.43 9.89
C GLU A 96 17.59 -35.19 8.69
N GLU A 97 17.41 -34.08 7.98
CA GLU A 97 18.28 -33.66 6.87
C GLU A 97 19.55 -32.96 7.39
N VAL A 98 20.65 -33.13 6.65
CA VAL A 98 21.98 -32.67 7.09
C VAL A 98 22.31 -31.26 6.56
N ASP A 99 21.43 -30.66 5.76
CA ASP A 99 21.71 -29.43 5.00
C ASP A 99 20.58 -28.40 5.11
N ASN A 100 20.07 -28.18 6.34
CA ASN A 100 19.16 -27.07 6.59
C ASN A 100 19.94 -25.74 6.57
N GLU A 101 19.74 -24.92 5.56
CA GLU A 101 20.35 -23.60 5.47
C GLU A 101 19.32 -22.48 5.67
N VAL A 102 19.67 -21.51 6.51
CA VAL A 102 18.89 -20.28 6.69
C VAL A 102 19.72 -19.09 6.27
N THR A 103 19.33 -18.43 5.20
CA THR A 103 19.98 -17.20 4.76
C THR A 103 19.38 -16.00 5.49
N VAL A 104 20.26 -15.12 5.99
CA VAL A 104 19.91 -13.89 6.68
C VAL A 104 20.51 -12.70 5.92
N GLU A 105 19.68 -11.75 5.52
CA GLU A 105 20.11 -10.48 4.94
C GLU A 105 19.56 -9.35 5.79
N VAL A 106 20.40 -8.36 6.14
CA VAL A 106 19.98 -7.19 6.91
C VAL A 106 20.35 -5.94 6.13
N VAL A 107 19.43 -4.98 6.09
CA VAL A 107 19.64 -3.66 5.49
C VAL A 107 19.33 -2.59 6.53
N THR A 108 20.30 -1.72 6.75
CA THR A 108 20.24 -0.54 7.62
C THR A 108 20.92 0.62 6.89
N GLU A 109 20.88 1.82 7.46
CA GLU A 109 21.61 2.97 6.91
C GLU A 109 23.13 2.72 6.92
N GLU A 110 23.65 2.14 8.03
CA GLU A 110 25.09 1.88 8.23
C GLU A 110 25.45 0.40 8.03
N GLU A 111 26.42 0.09 7.16
CA GLU A 111 26.81 -1.30 6.83
C GLU A 111 27.37 -2.08 8.03
N GLU A 112 28.17 -1.44 8.89
CA GLU A 112 28.71 -2.08 10.10
C GLU A 112 27.60 -2.52 11.06
N GLU A 113 26.52 -1.75 11.14
CA GLU A 113 25.35 -2.10 11.94
C GLU A 113 24.62 -3.30 11.33
N ALA A 114 24.39 -3.29 10.02
CA ALA A 114 23.78 -4.40 9.29
C ALA A 114 24.55 -5.72 9.54
N GLU A 115 25.87 -5.70 9.45
CA GLU A 115 26.71 -6.88 9.68
C GLU A 115 26.59 -7.39 11.13
N LYS A 116 26.65 -6.49 12.12
CA LYS A 116 26.49 -6.85 13.53
C LYS A 116 25.12 -7.48 13.79
N TYR A 117 24.07 -6.91 13.21
CA TYR A 117 22.70 -7.40 13.38
C TYR A 117 22.48 -8.75 12.68
N CYS A 118 23.03 -8.92 11.47
CA CYS A 118 23.04 -10.18 10.74
C CYS A 118 23.71 -11.29 11.57
N ASN A 119 24.88 -11.01 12.14
CA ASN A 119 25.60 -11.97 12.98
C ASN A 119 24.81 -12.34 14.25
N MET A 120 24.17 -11.36 14.90
CA MET A 120 23.29 -11.61 16.05
C MET A 120 22.15 -12.59 15.72
N ILE A 121 21.48 -12.39 14.58
CA ILE A 121 20.39 -13.24 14.12
C ILE A 121 20.89 -14.65 13.78
N ARG A 122 22.00 -14.74 13.04
CA ARG A 122 22.62 -16.03 12.70
C ARG A 122 22.98 -16.84 13.92
N ASP A 123 23.60 -16.20 14.92
CA ASP A 123 23.93 -16.85 16.19
C ASP A 123 22.69 -17.34 16.93
N ARG A 124 21.58 -16.61 16.85
CA ARG A 124 20.31 -17.02 17.44
C ARG A 124 19.77 -18.29 16.79
N ILE A 125 19.70 -18.32 15.45
CA ILE A 125 19.22 -19.46 14.68
C ILE A 125 20.13 -20.68 14.87
N ASN A 126 21.45 -20.49 14.83
CA ASN A 126 22.42 -21.56 15.07
C ASN A 126 22.29 -22.16 16.48
N ARG A 127 21.98 -21.33 17.50
CA ARG A 127 21.66 -21.82 18.84
C ARG A 127 20.36 -22.62 18.86
N TYR A 128 19.32 -22.16 18.16
CA TYR A 128 18.07 -22.90 18.01
C TYR A 128 18.32 -24.28 17.40
N PHE A 129 19.07 -24.37 16.30
CA PHE A 129 19.42 -25.64 15.67
C PHE A 129 20.17 -26.57 16.62
N LYS A 130 21.20 -26.05 17.29
CA LYS A 130 21.99 -26.82 18.26
C LYS A 130 21.13 -27.36 19.42
N ASN A 131 20.25 -26.52 19.98
CA ASN A 131 19.42 -26.89 21.12
C ASN A 131 18.34 -27.93 20.75
N ASN A 132 17.92 -27.96 19.48
CA ASN A 132 16.89 -28.88 19.00
C ASN A 132 17.46 -30.08 18.22
N GLY A 133 18.79 -30.23 18.17
CA GLY A 133 19.45 -31.34 17.46
C GLY A 133 19.25 -31.31 15.95
N ILE A 134 18.97 -30.14 15.37
CA ILE A 134 18.79 -29.95 13.93
C ILE A 134 20.16 -29.72 13.29
N PHE A 135 20.47 -30.48 12.25
CA PHE A 135 21.67 -30.27 11.45
C PHE A 135 21.42 -29.16 10.43
N GLY A 136 21.93 -27.97 10.72
CA GLY A 136 21.76 -26.81 9.86
C GLY A 136 22.66 -25.63 10.24
N ALA A 137 22.69 -24.62 9.38
CA ALA A 137 23.48 -23.42 9.58
C ALA A 137 22.74 -22.16 9.09
N ALA A 138 22.90 -21.08 9.85
CA ALA A 138 22.50 -19.74 9.42
C ALA A 138 23.68 -19.00 8.78
N VAL A 139 23.50 -18.59 7.53
CA VAL A 139 24.50 -17.92 6.70
C VAL A 139 24.07 -16.50 6.37
N GLY A 140 25.05 -15.62 6.11
CA GLY A 140 24.76 -14.29 5.57
C GLY A 140 24.42 -14.41 4.08
N GLY A 141 23.42 -13.68 3.60
CA GLY A 141 23.05 -13.69 2.19
C GLY A 141 24.05 -12.96 1.30
N ASN A 142 24.04 -13.32 0.02
CA ASN A 142 24.70 -12.53 -1.04
C ASN A 142 23.69 -11.55 -1.66
N PHE A 143 24.21 -10.49 -2.27
CA PHE A 143 23.40 -9.45 -2.89
C PHE A 143 23.41 -9.52 -4.42
N ASP A 144 23.98 -10.58 -5.00
CA ASP A 144 24.22 -10.73 -6.44
C ASP A 144 22.93 -10.66 -7.26
N GLU A 145 21.83 -11.26 -6.75
CA GLU A 145 20.51 -11.19 -7.38
C GLU A 145 20.02 -9.73 -7.52
N TYR A 146 20.19 -8.93 -6.46
CA TYR A 146 19.76 -7.53 -6.47
C TYR A 146 20.66 -6.67 -7.34
N LEU A 147 21.96 -6.97 -7.41
CA LEU A 147 22.88 -6.30 -8.33
C LEU A 147 22.50 -6.54 -9.79
N ALA A 148 22.19 -7.78 -10.16
CA ALA A 148 21.73 -8.12 -11.51
C ALA A 148 20.39 -7.42 -11.85
N LYS A 149 19.45 -7.37 -10.89
CA LYS A 149 18.18 -6.64 -11.06
C LYS A 149 18.40 -5.13 -11.17
N ALA A 150 19.28 -4.56 -10.36
CA ALA A 150 19.61 -3.14 -10.38
C ALA A 150 20.23 -2.73 -11.72
N GLU A 151 21.16 -3.54 -12.26
CA GLU A 151 21.73 -3.34 -13.59
C GLU A 151 20.64 -3.39 -14.68
N ALA A 152 19.74 -4.37 -14.62
CA ALA A 152 18.62 -4.49 -15.56
C ALA A 152 17.63 -3.30 -15.49
N LEU A 153 17.49 -2.68 -14.33
CA LEU A 153 16.67 -1.48 -14.09
C LEU A 153 17.42 -0.18 -14.43
N GLY A 154 18.70 -0.24 -14.80
CA GLY A 154 19.52 0.92 -15.14
C GLY A 154 19.92 1.78 -13.93
N ILE A 155 19.96 1.18 -12.74
CA ILE A 155 20.39 1.84 -11.50
C ILE A 155 21.92 1.93 -11.51
N ASN A 156 22.46 3.13 -11.29
CA ASN A 156 23.90 3.28 -11.10
C ASN A 156 24.29 2.80 -9.69
N ILE A 157 25.04 1.71 -9.62
CA ILE A 157 25.42 1.02 -8.37
C ILE A 157 26.80 1.40 -7.83
N ASP A 158 27.64 2.10 -8.60
CA ASP A 158 29.07 2.29 -8.30
C ASP A 158 29.33 2.99 -6.95
N ASP A 159 28.40 3.84 -6.50
CA ASP A 159 28.52 4.63 -5.26
C ASP A 159 27.48 4.25 -4.20
N LEU A 160 26.78 3.12 -4.35
CA LEU A 160 25.69 2.72 -3.45
C LEU A 160 26.07 1.52 -2.57
N PRO A 161 25.84 1.62 -1.24
CA PRO A 161 25.89 0.47 -0.34
C PRO A 161 24.98 -0.67 -0.82
N LEU A 162 25.43 -1.93 -0.68
CA LEU A 162 24.68 -3.10 -1.18
C LEU A 162 23.27 -3.20 -0.58
N GLY A 163 23.15 -2.89 0.72
CA GLY A 163 21.85 -2.86 1.40
C GLY A 163 20.90 -1.84 0.79
N LYS A 164 21.41 -0.66 0.41
CA LYS A 164 20.61 0.39 -0.25
C LYS A 164 20.17 -0.05 -1.65
N VAL A 165 21.05 -0.72 -2.42
CA VAL A 165 20.67 -1.29 -3.73
C VAL A 165 19.50 -2.27 -3.58
N LYS A 166 19.58 -3.18 -2.61
CA LYS A 166 18.48 -4.11 -2.31
C LYS A 166 17.19 -3.35 -1.97
N ALA A 167 17.24 -2.35 -1.07
CA ALA A 167 16.06 -1.58 -0.69
C ALA A 167 15.39 -0.91 -1.90
N ILE A 168 16.18 -0.32 -2.80
CA ILE A 168 15.66 0.31 -4.03
C ILE A 168 15.00 -0.74 -4.95
N VAL A 169 15.66 -1.88 -5.17
CA VAL A 169 15.10 -2.96 -6.01
C VAL A 169 13.77 -3.46 -5.44
N VAL A 170 13.72 -3.74 -4.13
CA VAL A 170 12.49 -4.22 -3.47
C VAL A 170 11.39 -3.15 -3.52
N ALA A 171 11.72 -1.87 -3.37
CA ALA A 171 10.75 -0.79 -3.51
C ALA A 171 10.15 -0.75 -4.94
N LEU A 172 11.00 -0.90 -5.97
CA LEU A 172 10.57 -0.92 -7.37
C LEU A 172 9.79 -2.19 -7.76
N GLU A 173 10.10 -3.33 -7.14
CA GLU A 173 9.31 -4.55 -7.32
C GLU A 173 7.89 -4.39 -6.76
N ASN A 174 7.75 -3.68 -5.64
CA ASN A 174 6.46 -3.35 -5.05
C ASN A 174 5.72 -2.24 -5.80
N ASP A 175 6.46 -1.25 -6.32
CA ASP A 175 5.93 -0.20 -7.19
C ASP A 175 6.89 0.21 -8.32
N PRO A 176 6.61 -0.25 -9.56
CA PRO A 176 7.41 0.12 -10.73
C PRO A 176 7.28 1.59 -11.15
N ASP A 177 6.32 2.35 -10.62
CA ASP A 177 6.10 3.76 -10.97
C ASP A 177 6.95 4.74 -10.13
N LEU A 178 7.71 4.25 -9.14
CA LEU A 178 8.64 5.08 -8.35
C LEU A 178 9.80 5.61 -9.22
N ASP A 179 10.20 6.86 -8.99
CA ASP A 179 11.35 7.44 -9.68
C ASP A 179 12.66 6.94 -9.04
N ILE A 180 13.48 6.25 -9.83
CA ILE A 180 14.79 5.75 -9.42
C ILE A 180 15.68 6.89 -8.90
N ALA A 181 15.62 8.07 -9.54
CA ALA A 181 16.44 9.21 -9.11
C ALA A 181 16.05 9.69 -7.71
N GLU A 182 14.75 9.74 -7.41
CA GLU A 182 14.24 10.08 -6.08
C GLU A 182 14.64 9.03 -5.05
N LEU A 183 14.52 7.74 -5.38
CA LEU A 183 14.89 6.64 -4.47
C LEU A 183 16.40 6.63 -4.12
N VAL A 184 17.27 6.97 -5.07
CA VAL A 184 18.72 7.07 -4.82
C VAL A 184 19.03 8.18 -3.81
N ASP A 185 18.29 9.29 -3.84
CA ASP A 185 18.49 10.44 -2.95
C ASP A 185 17.86 10.24 -1.55
N MET A 186 17.01 9.22 -1.37
CA MET A 186 16.39 8.90 -0.09
C MET A 186 17.32 8.15 0.88
N THR A 187 17.02 8.26 2.18
CA THR A 187 17.65 7.39 3.20
C THR A 187 17.12 5.96 3.09
N VAL A 188 17.90 4.99 3.55
CA VAL A 188 17.46 3.58 3.60
C VAL A 188 16.18 3.46 4.43
N GLY A 189 16.11 4.16 5.57
CA GLY A 189 14.93 4.19 6.43
C GLY A 189 13.67 4.69 5.71
N ASP A 190 13.78 5.74 4.90
CA ASP A 190 12.63 6.25 4.14
C ASP A 190 12.19 5.30 3.02
N ILE A 191 13.13 4.61 2.36
CA ILE A 191 12.82 3.57 1.38
C ILE A 191 12.10 2.39 2.07
N ILE A 192 12.55 1.99 3.26
CA ILE A 192 11.89 0.93 4.05
C ILE A 192 10.45 1.32 4.39
N LYS A 193 10.19 2.58 4.77
CA LYS A 193 8.82 3.07 4.99
C LYS A 193 7.96 3.01 3.74
N LEU A 194 8.51 3.31 2.56
CA LEU A 194 7.78 3.18 1.29
C LEU A 194 7.39 1.71 1.04
N ILE A 195 8.30 0.77 1.30
CA ILE A 195 8.03 -0.67 1.19
C ILE A 195 6.91 -1.07 2.15
N SER A 196 7.02 -0.69 3.43
CA SER A 196 6.03 -0.93 4.48
C SER A 196 4.63 -0.40 4.12
N GLY A 197 4.53 0.87 3.73
CA GLY A 197 3.25 1.50 3.41
C GLY A 197 2.48 0.81 2.29
N ARG A 198 3.19 0.18 1.33
CA ARG A 198 2.56 -0.50 0.18
C ARG A 198 2.28 -1.97 0.41
N ALA A 199 3.02 -2.64 1.29
CA ALA A 199 2.70 -4.01 1.68
C ALA A 199 1.28 -4.09 2.27
N LYS A 200 0.86 -3.09 3.04
CA LYS A 200 -0.52 -2.94 3.57
C LYS A 200 -1.59 -2.75 2.50
N GLU A 201 -1.30 -2.05 1.40
CA GLU A 201 -2.27 -1.86 0.30
C GLU A 201 -2.47 -3.12 -0.58
N ASN A 202 -1.57 -4.10 -0.48
CA ASN A 202 -1.61 -5.36 -1.22
C ASN A 202 -2.47 -6.45 -0.54
N GLU A 203 -3.27 -6.10 0.47
CA GLU A 203 -4.12 -6.97 1.31
C GLU A 203 -5.27 -7.73 0.58
N VAL A 204 -5.14 -8.01 -0.71
CA VAL A 204 -6.08 -8.87 -1.46
C VAL A 204 -6.08 -10.31 -0.91
N ASN A 205 -5.10 -10.66 -0.07
CA ASN A 205 -4.94 -12.00 0.49
C ASN A 205 -5.60 -12.21 1.86
N ALA A 206 -6.27 -11.22 2.45
CA ALA A 206 -6.87 -11.36 3.79
C ALA A 206 -7.91 -12.49 3.85
N ALA A 207 -8.85 -12.54 2.90
CA ALA A 207 -9.88 -13.58 2.88
C ALA A 207 -9.33 -15.00 2.64
N LEU A 208 -8.31 -15.12 1.79
CA LEU A 208 -7.61 -16.39 1.53
C LEU A 208 -6.80 -16.83 2.76
N LYS A 209 -6.16 -15.88 3.44
CA LYS A 209 -5.48 -16.12 4.72
C LYS A 209 -6.47 -16.56 5.79
N ASP A 210 -7.61 -15.91 5.92
CA ASP A 210 -8.65 -16.28 6.88
C ASP A 210 -9.18 -17.70 6.63
N GLU A 211 -9.39 -18.08 5.36
CA GLU A 211 -9.80 -19.42 4.97
C GLU A 211 -8.70 -20.46 5.29
N PHE A 212 -7.44 -20.14 4.99
CA PHE A 212 -6.30 -21.00 5.33
C PHE A 212 -6.14 -21.19 6.83
N THR A 213 -6.18 -20.10 7.59
CA THR A 213 -6.11 -20.12 9.06
C THR A 213 -7.24 -20.95 9.64
N SER A 214 -8.47 -20.77 9.16
CA SER A 214 -9.62 -21.58 9.61
C SER A 214 -9.40 -23.08 9.33
N ALA A 215 -8.95 -23.42 8.12
CA ALA A 215 -8.70 -24.81 7.74
C ALA A 215 -7.53 -25.44 8.53
N ARG A 216 -6.51 -24.63 8.87
CA ARG A 216 -5.37 -25.06 9.67
C ARG A 216 -5.75 -25.23 11.14
N GLU A 217 -6.57 -24.35 11.71
CA GLU A 217 -7.15 -24.50 13.05
C GLU A 217 -7.97 -25.80 13.17
N GLU A 218 -8.80 -26.11 12.17
CA GLU A 218 -9.51 -27.39 12.11
C GLU A 218 -8.56 -28.59 12.10
N LEU A 219 -7.44 -28.46 11.37
CA LEU A 219 -6.37 -29.45 11.36
C LEU A 219 -5.73 -29.60 12.74
N MET A 220 -5.45 -28.49 13.43
CA MET A 220 -4.89 -28.53 14.79
C MET A 220 -5.84 -29.18 15.78
N VAL A 221 -7.13 -28.89 15.68
CA VAL A 221 -8.16 -29.53 16.51
C VAL A 221 -8.21 -31.03 16.22
N LYS A 222 -8.18 -31.43 14.94
CA LYS A 222 -8.13 -32.83 14.52
C LYS A 222 -6.91 -33.57 15.07
N TYR A 223 -5.76 -32.90 15.08
CA TYR A 223 -4.49 -33.45 15.55
C TYR A 223 -4.13 -33.00 16.97
N ALA A 224 -5.09 -32.58 17.80
CA ALA A 224 -4.83 -32.10 19.17
C ALA A 224 -4.00 -33.10 20.01
N ARG A 225 -4.21 -34.40 19.80
CA ARG A 225 -3.44 -35.47 20.45
C ARG A 225 -1.95 -35.43 20.11
N LEU A 226 -1.58 -35.05 18.89
CA LEU A 226 -0.19 -34.90 18.47
C LEU A 226 0.56 -33.88 19.33
N PHE A 227 -0.06 -32.71 19.57
CA PHE A 227 0.53 -31.64 20.36
C PHE A 227 0.66 -32.02 21.84
N GLU A 228 -0.34 -32.72 22.38
CA GLU A 228 -0.27 -33.24 23.74
C GLU A 228 0.83 -34.30 23.88
N LEU A 229 0.96 -35.21 22.92
CA LEU A 229 2.05 -36.20 22.88
C LEU A 229 3.42 -35.53 22.83
N ARG A 230 3.58 -34.47 22.03
CA ARG A 230 4.84 -33.71 21.97
C ARG A 230 5.22 -33.14 23.33
N LYS A 231 4.27 -32.57 24.06
CA LYS A 231 4.49 -32.06 25.42
C LYS A 231 4.89 -33.17 26.38
N GLN A 232 4.19 -34.30 26.35
CA GLN A 232 4.49 -35.47 27.19
C GLN A 232 5.88 -36.05 26.90
N ILE A 233 6.25 -36.16 25.63
CA ILE A 233 7.59 -36.60 25.18
C ILE A 233 8.66 -35.64 25.70
N TRP A 234 8.44 -34.33 25.61
CA TRP A 234 9.38 -33.34 26.11
C TRP A 234 9.57 -33.45 27.63
N GLU A 235 8.49 -33.47 28.41
CA GLU A 235 8.55 -33.62 29.86
C GLU A 235 9.27 -34.90 30.27
N LEU A 236 8.99 -36.02 29.60
CA LEU A 236 9.59 -37.31 29.90
C LEU A 236 11.08 -37.37 29.50
N LYS A 237 11.47 -36.75 28.38
CA LYS A 237 12.88 -36.58 28.02
C LYS A 237 13.63 -35.78 29.08
N THR A 238 13.06 -34.67 29.54
CA THR A 238 13.67 -33.86 30.60
C THR A 238 13.80 -34.64 31.91
N GLN A 239 12.82 -35.48 32.25
CA GLN A 239 12.91 -36.38 33.41
C GLN A 239 14.04 -37.41 33.26
N ILE A 240 14.21 -38.00 32.07
CA ILE A 240 15.28 -38.96 31.77
C ILE A 240 16.66 -38.29 31.87
N GLU A 241 16.82 -37.09 31.29
CA GLU A 241 18.09 -36.35 31.31
C GLU A 241 18.52 -35.97 32.73
N ASN A 242 17.55 -35.66 33.59
CA ASN A 242 17.80 -35.28 34.99
C ASN A 242 17.61 -36.44 35.98
N HIS A 243 17.46 -37.68 35.49
CA HIS A 243 17.16 -38.83 36.35
C HIS A 243 18.34 -39.16 37.26
N ILE A 244 18.06 -39.23 38.57
CA ILE A 244 18.99 -39.68 39.59
C ILE A 244 18.28 -40.80 40.35
N GLY A 245 18.48 -42.04 39.92
CA GLY A 245 17.80 -43.20 40.46
C GLY A 245 18.39 -44.52 39.94
N THR A 246 17.62 -45.59 40.03
CA THR A 246 18.06 -46.93 39.61
C THR A 246 17.95 -47.12 38.09
N ASP A 247 18.72 -48.08 37.56
CA ASP A 247 18.67 -48.47 36.14
C ASP A 247 17.29 -49.02 35.75
N GLU A 248 16.57 -49.62 36.69
CA GLU A 248 15.23 -50.19 36.48
C GLU A 248 14.17 -49.07 36.30
N GLU A 249 14.30 -47.98 37.07
CA GLU A 249 13.48 -46.77 36.91
C GLU A 249 13.79 -46.07 35.58
N LEU A 250 15.07 -45.97 35.20
CA LEU A 250 15.49 -45.39 33.93
C LEU A 250 14.93 -46.19 32.74
N ALA A 251 15.02 -47.52 32.79
CA ALA A 251 14.46 -48.41 31.77
C ALA A 251 12.94 -48.26 31.64
N THR A 252 12.24 -48.02 32.76
CA THR A 252 10.79 -47.78 32.76
C THR A 252 10.44 -46.44 32.09
N LEU A 253 11.18 -45.37 32.39
CA LEU A 253 10.99 -44.06 31.74
C LEU A 253 11.26 -44.14 30.24
N GLN A 254 12.31 -44.86 29.82
CA GLN A 254 12.64 -45.09 28.42
C GLN A 254 11.57 -45.91 27.68
N ALA A 255 11.02 -46.95 28.32
CA ALA A 255 9.93 -47.72 27.74
C ALA A 255 8.65 -46.88 27.56
N ASN A 256 8.32 -46.04 28.54
CA ASN A 256 7.19 -45.09 28.42
C ASN A 256 7.42 -44.07 27.31
N LEU A 257 8.66 -43.57 27.16
CA LEU A 257 9.03 -42.66 26.07
C LEU A 257 8.84 -43.33 24.71
N GLN A 258 9.22 -44.60 24.58
CA GLN A 258 9.04 -45.34 23.34
C GLN A 258 7.56 -45.50 22.98
N VAL A 259 6.70 -45.81 23.97
CA VAL A 259 5.25 -45.90 23.74
C VAL A 259 4.67 -44.57 23.25
N LEU A 260 5.12 -43.44 23.80
CA LEU A 260 4.70 -42.13 23.32
C LEU A 260 5.17 -41.87 21.88
N TYR A 261 6.38 -42.28 21.52
CA TYR A 261 6.89 -42.18 20.16
C TYR A 261 6.11 -43.05 19.17
N ASP A 262 5.74 -44.27 19.56
CA ASP A 262 4.97 -45.19 18.72
C ASP A 262 3.57 -44.62 18.38
N GLU A 263 2.97 -43.81 19.28
CA GLU A 263 1.73 -43.08 19.02
C GLU A 263 1.96 -41.76 18.25
N PHE A 264 3.05 -41.05 18.58
CA PHE A 264 3.37 -39.73 18.02
C PHE A 264 3.77 -39.79 16.53
N ASN A 265 4.70 -40.69 16.17
CA ASN A 265 5.27 -40.75 14.82
C ASN A 265 4.22 -40.90 13.70
N PRO A 266 3.26 -41.84 13.75
CA PRO A 266 2.26 -41.97 12.69
C PRO A 266 1.31 -40.77 12.63
N LEU A 267 0.97 -40.16 13.78
CA LEU A 267 0.17 -38.93 13.81
C LEU A 267 0.93 -37.75 13.20
N GLN A 268 2.24 -37.66 13.46
CA GLN A 268 3.10 -36.62 12.91
C GLN A 268 3.20 -36.74 11.39
N GLU A 269 3.37 -37.95 10.87
CA GLU A 269 3.44 -38.21 9.43
C GLU A 269 2.12 -37.86 8.73
N ALA A 270 0.99 -38.28 9.31
CA ALA A 270 -0.34 -37.93 8.80
C ALA A 270 -0.60 -36.42 8.83
N TYR A 271 -0.26 -35.75 9.93
CA TYR A 271 -0.35 -34.30 10.06
C TYR A 271 0.54 -33.59 9.01
N LYS A 272 1.81 -33.99 8.87
CA LYS A 272 2.74 -33.43 7.86
C LYS A 272 2.16 -33.55 6.46
N GLY A 273 1.57 -34.71 6.12
CA GLY A 273 0.91 -34.94 4.84
C GLY A 273 -0.28 -34.00 4.59
N GLU A 274 -1.19 -33.88 5.55
CA GLU A 274 -2.37 -33.02 5.42
C GLU A 274 -2.02 -31.53 5.40
N VAL A 275 -1.07 -31.08 6.22
CA VAL A 275 -0.59 -29.69 6.17
C VAL A 275 0.07 -29.43 4.81
N THR A 276 0.84 -30.37 4.27
CA THR A 276 1.45 -30.23 2.92
C THR A 276 0.38 -30.09 1.84
N ALA A 277 -0.71 -30.86 1.92
CA ALA A 277 -1.82 -30.74 0.97
C ALA A 277 -2.57 -29.40 1.11
N LEU A 278 -2.83 -28.96 2.34
CA LEU A 278 -3.46 -27.67 2.63
C LEU A 278 -2.64 -26.52 2.05
N ARG A 279 -1.31 -26.57 2.23
CA ARG A 279 -0.37 -25.61 1.63
C ARG A 279 -0.39 -25.60 0.13
N ALA A 280 -0.35 -26.77 -0.50
CA ALA A 280 -0.39 -26.87 -1.95
C ALA A 280 -1.68 -26.22 -2.51
N SER A 281 -2.81 -26.43 -1.82
CA SER A 281 -4.09 -25.78 -2.16
C SER A 281 -4.02 -24.26 -2.00
N PHE A 282 -3.56 -23.78 -0.84
CA PHE A 282 -3.41 -22.34 -0.60
C PHE A 282 -2.46 -21.69 -1.61
N LYS A 283 -1.35 -22.36 -1.93
CA LYS A 283 -0.38 -21.90 -2.91
C LYS A 283 -0.98 -21.70 -4.28
N ALA A 284 -1.70 -22.71 -4.76
CA ALA A 284 -2.39 -22.63 -6.04
C ALA A 284 -3.43 -21.48 -6.09
N GLN A 285 -4.16 -21.25 -5.00
CA GLN A 285 -5.17 -20.19 -4.93
C GLN A 285 -4.55 -18.79 -4.83
N SER A 286 -3.51 -18.62 -4.01
CA SER A 286 -2.77 -17.36 -3.86
C SER A 286 -2.06 -16.98 -5.17
N ASP A 287 -1.42 -17.93 -5.86
CA ASP A 287 -0.80 -17.70 -7.17
C ASP A 287 -1.83 -17.25 -8.21
N ALA A 288 -3.00 -17.90 -8.25
CA ALA A 288 -4.09 -17.51 -9.15
C ALA A 288 -4.60 -16.09 -8.85
N ALA A 289 -4.78 -15.75 -7.57
CA ALA A 289 -5.21 -14.42 -7.14
C ALA A 289 -4.18 -13.33 -7.48
N ARG A 290 -2.89 -13.62 -7.32
CA ARG A 290 -1.78 -12.71 -7.68
C ARG A 290 -1.77 -12.41 -9.18
N GLU A 291 -1.91 -13.42 -10.03
CA GLU A 291 -1.96 -13.23 -11.48
C GLU A 291 -3.21 -12.44 -11.91
N GLU A 292 -4.37 -12.68 -11.28
CA GLU A 292 -5.58 -11.90 -11.55
C GLU A 292 -5.40 -10.42 -11.17
N GLN A 293 -4.78 -10.14 -10.02
CA GLN A 293 -4.50 -8.77 -9.57
C GLN A 293 -3.49 -8.07 -10.48
N LYS A 294 -2.44 -8.77 -10.91
CA LYS A 294 -1.46 -8.27 -11.87
C LYS A 294 -2.13 -7.89 -13.19
N ALA A 295 -3.02 -8.74 -13.71
CA ALA A 295 -3.80 -8.44 -14.91
C ALA A 295 -4.72 -7.21 -14.72
N LYS A 296 -5.40 -7.10 -13.56
CA LYS A 296 -6.23 -5.94 -13.21
C LYS A 296 -5.42 -4.65 -13.11
N ARG A 297 -4.20 -4.69 -12.56
CA ARG A 297 -3.28 -3.54 -12.48
C ARG A 297 -2.82 -3.12 -13.86
N ALA A 298 -2.36 -4.06 -14.69
CA ALA A 298 -1.95 -3.79 -16.07
C ALA A 298 -3.09 -3.14 -16.87
N THR A 299 -4.33 -3.61 -16.68
CA THR A 299 -5.51 -3.04 -17.32
C THR A 299 -5.75 -1.60 -16.86
N ARG A 300 -5.73 -1.35 -15.54
CA ARG A 300 -5.89 0.02 -14.99
C ARG A 300 -4.80 0.98 -15.48
N GLN A 301 -3.55 0.52 -15.55
CA GLN A 301 -2.43 1.31 -16.08
C GLN A 301 -2.63 1.62 -17.57
N ALA A 302 -3.06 0.65 -18.37
CA ALA A 302 -3.37 0.87 -19.79
C ALA A 302 -4.50 1.89 -19.99
N GLU A 303 -5.57 1.81 -19.18
CA GLU A 303 -6.66 2.78 -19.20
C GLU A 303 -6.22 4.19 -18.79
N ALA A 304 -5.40 4.30 -17.74
CA ALA A 304 -4.86 5.58 -17.28
C ALA A 304 -3.97 6.22 -18.35
N LYS A 305 -3.08 5.44 -18.97
CA LYS A 305 -2.23 5.88 -20.09
C LYS A 305 -3.07 6.34 -21.28
N ALA A 306 -4.11 5.60 -21.64
CA ALA A 306 -5.01 5.98 -22.74
C ALA A 306 -5.73 7.32 -22.47
N LYS A 307 -6.20 7.54 -21.24
CA LYS A 307 -6.83 8.82 -20.83
C LYS A 307 -5.83 9.97 -20.90
N PHE A 308 -4.60 9.76 -20.45
CA PHE A 308 -3.54 10.77 -20.52
C PHE A 308 -3.19 11.12 -21.98
N ASP A 309 -3.03 10.12 -22.84
CA ASP A 309 -2.76 10.32 -24.26
C ASP A 309 -3.88 11.06 -24.98
N ALA A 310 -5.15 10.73 -24.66
CA ALA A 310 -6.31 11.44 -25.18
C ALA A 310 -6.31 12.92 -24.75
N ALA A 311 -6.03 13.21 -23.47
CA ALA A 311 -5.93 14.58 -22.97
C ALA A 311 -4.79 15.36 -23.64
N ARG A 312 -3.63 14.72 -23.85
CA ARG A 312 -2.48 15.30 -24.55
C ARG A 312 -2.81 15.61 -26.02
N ASN A 313 -3.50 14.71 -26.72
CA ASN A 313 -3.91 14.92 -28.11
C ASN A 313 -4.94 16.05 -28.22
N LEU A 314 -5.94 16.07 -27.33
CA LEU A 314 -6.90 17.17 -27.24
C LEU A 314 -6.21 18.52 -27.00
N ALA A 315 -5.19 18.56 -26.14
CA ALA A 315 -4.40 19.77 -25.91
C ALA A 315 -3.63 20.23 -27.16
N LYS A 316 -3.10 19.29 -27.96
CA LYS A 316 -2.45 19.58 -29.25
C LYS A 316 -3.45 20.12 -30.27
N GLU A 317 -4.63 19.51 -30.40
CA GLU A 317 -5.72 19.97 -31.26
C GLU A 317 -6.17 21.37 -30.87
N ASN A 318 -6.39 21.62 -29.57
CA ASN A 318 -6.73 22.95 -29.07
C ASN A 318 -5.65 23.99 -29.39
N ARG A 319 -4.37 23.62 -29.32
CA ARG A 319 -3.26 24.51 -29.71
C ARG A 319 -3.24 24.78 -31.22
N GLN A 320 -3.53 23.78 -32.05
CA GLN A 320 -3.66 23.96 -33.50
C GLN A 320 -4.84 24.86 -33.85
N LEU A 321 -6.00 24.62 -33.25
CA LEU A 321 -7.20 25.43 -33.42
C LEU A 321 -6.93 26.90 -33.05
N ARG A 322 -6.25 27.16 -31.92
CA ARG A 322 -5.82 28.52 -31.53
C ARG A 322 -4.90 29.16 -32.56
N ARG A 323 -3.99 28.41 -33.16
CA ARG A 323 -3.10 28.90 -34.23
C ARG A 323 -3.87 29.19 -35.52
N GLU A 324 -4.85 28.36 -35.88
CA GLU A 324 -5.72 28.60 -37.04
C GLU A 324 -6.61 29.82 -36.84
N ILE A 325 -7.23 29.96 -35.66
CA ILE A 325 -7.96 31.18 -35.27
C ILE A 325 -7.06 32.40 -35.40
N GLY A 326 -5.82 32.35 -34.86
CA GLY A 326 -4.87 33.44 -34.97
C GLY A 326 -4.37 33.73 -36.40
N LYS A 327 -4.36 32.74 -37.30
CA LYS A 327 -4.08 32.95 -38.73
C LYS A 327 -5.25 33.61 -39.44
N ARG A 328 -6.49 33.19 -39.15
CA ARG A 328 -7.71 33.76 -39.74
C ARG A 328 -8.01 35.17 -39.22
N GLN A 329 -7.58 35.52 -38.00
CA GLN A 329 -7.61 36.89 -37.49
C GLN A 329 -6.78 37.90 -38.31
N LYS A 330 -5.94 37.45 -39.25
CA LYS A 330 -5.17 38.30 -40.17
C LYS A 330 -5.78 38.37 -41.58
N ASP A 331 -6.95 37.77 -41.79
CA ASP A 331 -7.67 37.75 -43.05
C ASP A 331 -8.82 38.78 -42.95
N ASP A 332 -8.81 39.82 -43.80
CA ASP A 332 -9.72 40.98 -43.67
C ASP A 332 -11.21 40.61 -43.89
N GLU A 333 -11.51 39.39 -44.36
CA GLU A 333 -12.85 38.82 -44.54
C GLU A 333 -13.31 37.91 -43.38
N PHE A 334 -12.44 37.61 -42.40
CA PHE A 334 -12.80 36.77 -41.25
C PHE A 334 -13.20 37.65 -40.05
N ASP A 335 -14.52 37.76 -39.84
CA ASP A 335 -15.09 38.36 -38.63
C ASP A 335 -15.52 37.27 -37.63
N PRO A 336 -14.75 37.01 -36.55
CA PRO A 336 -15.10 36.03 -35.53
C PRO A 336 -16.26 36.49 -34.62
N PHE A 337 -16.70 37.75 -34.74
CA PHE A 337 -17.73 38.37 -33.92
C PHE A 337 -18.77 39.09 -34.79
N VAL A 338 -19.51 38.34 -35.60
CA VAL A 338 -20.87 38.76 -35.97
C VAL A 338 -21.58 39.12 -34.67
N THR A 339 -21.94 40.40 -34.52
CA THR A 339 -22.22 41.08 -33.25
C THR A 339 -22.91 40.17 -32.22
N GLU A 340 -22.19 39.92 -31.13
CA GLU A 340 -22.52 39.05 -30.00
C GLU A 340 -23.93 39.33 -29.42
N GLU A 341 -24.43 40.54 -29.62
CA GLU A 341 -25.74 41.00 -29.17
C GLU A 341 -26.94 40.32 -29.87
N GLU A 342 -26.82 39.87 -31.12
CA GLU A 342 -27.94 39.23 -31.85
C GLU A 342 -27.97 37.70 -31.67
N ARG A 343 -26.82 37.06 -31.42
CA ARG A 343 -26.72 35.61 -31.20
C ARG A 343 -26.85 35.18 -29.74
N SER A 344 -26.39 36.00 -28.78
CA SER A 344 -26.36 35.65 -27.35
C SER A 344 -27.63 36.05 -26.60
N LYS A 345 -28.39 37.04 -27.08
CA LYS A 345 -29.59 37.57 -26.41
C LYS A 345 -30.64 36.50 -26.06
N PRO A 346 -30.97 35.53 -26.94
CA PRO A 346 -31.89 34.45 -26.58
C PRO A 346 -31.34 33.54 -25.46
N PHE A 347 -30.02 33.28 -25.46
CA PHE A 347 -29.38 32.52 -24.40
C PHE A 347 -29.37 33.28 -23.08
N VAL A 348 -29.04 34.57 -23.11
CA VAL A 348 -28.99 35.42 -21.90
C VAL A 348 -30.38 35.54 -21.28
N ASP A 349 -31.41 35.77 -22.08
CA ASP A 349 -32.80 35.92 -21.60
C ASP A 349 -33.36 34.59 -21.04
N GLU A 350 -33.16 33.47 -21.75
CA GLU A 350 -33.61 32.13 -21.31
C GLU A 350 -32.80 31.66 -20.08
N ALA A 351 -31.48 31.90 -20.03
CA ALA A 351 -30.64 31.57 -18.88
C ALA A 351 -30.97 32.43 -17.65
N GLN A 352 -31.29 33.72 -17.83
CA GLN A 352 -31.76 34.57 -16.74
C GLN A 352 -33.10 34.08 -16.18
N THR A 353 -33.97 33.55 -17.05
CA THR A 353 -35.24 32.95 -16.61
C THR A 353 -35.03 31.68 -15.78
N ILE A 354 -34.13 30.78 -16.21
CA ILE A 354 -33.73 29.59 -15.43
C ILE A 354 -33.10 30.01 -14.10
N ARG A 355 -32.20 31.00 -14.12
CA ARG A 355 -31.55 31.51 -12.91
C ARG A 355 -32.56 32.09 -11.92
N LYS A 356 -33.58 32.81 -12.40
CA LYS A 356 -34.65 33.36 -11.56
C LYS A 356 -35.56 32.26 -10.99
N LYS A 357 -35.88 31.24 -11.79
CA LYS A 357 -36.65 30.05 -11.37
C LYS A 357 -35.96 29.29 -10.23
N TYR A 358 -34.63 29.19 -10.29
CA TYR A 358 -33.82 28.54 -9.25
C TYR A 358 -33.15 29.56 -8.31
N GLY A 359 -33.79 30.70 -8.07
CA GLY A 359 -33.25 31.74 -7.17
C GLY A 359 -32.97 31.22 -5.76
N SER A 360 -33.83 30.32 -5.25
CA SER A 360 -33.67 29.68 -3.94
C SER A 360 -32.38 28.87 -3.83
N PHE A 361 -31.86 28.30 -4.92
CA PHE A 361 -30.57 27.59 -4.87
C PHE A 361 -29.42 28.54 -4.46
N PHE A 362 -29.47 29.80 -4.87
CA PHE A 362 -28.43 30.77 -4.54
C PHE A 362 -28.56 31.29 -3.11
N THR A 363 -29.79 31.41 -2.57
CA THR A 363 -30.02 31.84 -1.19
C THR A 363 -29.81 30.70 -0.19
N LEU A 364 -30.18 29.47 -0.53
CA LEU A 364 -30.00 28.27 0.30
C LEU A 364 -28.54 28.01 0.65
N LYS A 365 -27.60 28.37 -0.23
CA LYS A 365 -26.16 28.26 0.07
C LYS A 365 -25.78 29.18 1.22
N ASP A 366 -26.22 30.43 1.17
CA ASP A 366 -25.88 31.44 2.17
C ASP A 366 -26.61 31.15 3.48
N GLU A 367 -27.87 30.71 3.43
CA GLU A 367 -28.63 30.22 4.58
C GLU A 367 -27.96 29.02 5.27
N LEU A 368 -27.44 28.05 4.50
CA LEU A 368 -26.72 26.90 5.05
C LEU A 368 -25.40 27.30 5.73
N VAL A 369 -24.70 28.30 5.20
CA VAL A 369 -23.48 28.83 5.83
C VAL A 369 -23.83 29.46 7.18
N THR A 370 -24.89 30.27 7.23
CA THR A 370 -25.35 30.89 8.48
C THR A 370 -25.79 29.84 9.49
N LEU A 371 -26.60 28.85 9.10
CA LEU A 371 -27.06 27.81 10.01
C LEU A 371 -25.92 26.91 10.52
N CYS A 372 -24.92 26.61 9.69
CA CYS A 372 -23.74 25.86 10.14
C CYS A 372 -22.91 26.68 11.15
N GLN A 373 -22.81 28.00 10.96
CA GLN A 373 -22.16 28.89 11.94
C GLN A 373 -22.95 28.97 13.25
N GLU A 374 -24.28 29.05 13.18
CA GLU A 374 -25.16 29.00 14.36
C GLU A 374 -25.04 27.68 15.13
N LEU A 375 -24.80 26.56 14.43
CA LEU A 375 -24.55 25.26 15.05
C LEU A 375 -23.16 25.19 15.72
N ASP A 376 -22.13 25.77 15.09
CA ASP A 376 -20.76 25.81 15.62
C ASP A 376 -20.68 26.66 16.91
N ASP A 377 -21.45 27.75 16.97
CA ASP A 377 -21.54 28.66 18.13
C ASP A 377 -22.64 28.26 19.14
N PHE A 378 -23.27 27.10 18.97
CA PHE A 378 -24.46 26.71 19.73
C PHE A 378 -24.16 26.33 21.18
N ALA A 379 -24.76 27.05 22.15
CA ALA A 379 -24.59 26.84 23.59
C ALA A 379 -25.90 26.54 24.35
N GLY A 380 -26.93 26.08 23.63
CA GLY A 380 -28.27 25.75 24.17
C GLY A 380 -28.43 24.30 24.61
N SER A 381 -29.68 23.86 24.77
CA SER A 381 -30.00 22.49 25.17
C SER A 381 -29.81 21.47 24.03
N GLU A 382 -29.60 20.21 24.37
CA GLU A 382 -29.35 19.14 23.40
C GLU A 382 -30.55 18.87 22.48
N GLU A 383 -31.78 19.11 22.97
CA GLU A 383 -33.01 19.05 22.16
C GLU A 383 -33.06 20.14 21.09
N GLU A 384 -32.63 21.36 21.41
CA GLU A 384 -32.57 22.49 20.48
C GLU A 384 -31.43 22.31 19.46
N LYS A 385 -30.30 21.73 19.87
CA LYS A 385 -29.19 21.39 18.96
C LYS A 385 -29.62 20.35 17.91
N ASN A 386 -30.32 19.30 18.33
CA ASN A 386 -30.82 18.26 17.43
C ASN A 386 -31.87 18.81 16.45
N ALA A 387 -32.68 19.78 16.87
CA ALA A 387 -33.62 20.47 15.98
C ALA A 387 -32.88 21.29 14.90
N LEU A 388 -31.82 22.00 15.27
CA LEU A 388 -30.99 22.79 14.34
C LEU A 388 -30.24 21.89 13.35
N GLU A 389 -29.69 20.76 13.79
CA GLU A 389 -29.04 19.77 12.92
C GLU A 389 -30.01 19.18 11.89
N SER A 390 -31.25 18.88 12.31
CA SER A 390 -32.32 18.39 11.42
C SER A 390 -32.75 19.43 10.37
N GLU A 391 -32.80 20.70 10.74
CA GLU A 391 -33.07 21.80 9.81
C GLU A 391 -31.94 21.97 8.77
N ILE A 392 -30.69 21.89 9.20
CA ILE A 392 -29.51 21.93 8.32
C ILE A 392 -29.54 20.76 7.33
N GLU A 393 -29.85 19.55 7.80
CA GLU A 393 -29.92 18.37 6.94
C GLU A 393 -31.01 18.51 5.87
N THR A 394 -32.19 19.00 6.27
CA THR A 394 -33.31 19.27 5.35
C THR A 394 -32.91 20.28 4.28
N LYS A 395 -32.32 21.42 4.67
CA LYS A 395 -31.86 22.45 3.73
C LYS A 395 -30.70 21.98 2.84
N ARG A 396 -29.82 21.09 3.33
CA ARG A 396 -28.75 20.47 2.53
C ARG A 396 -29.33 19.56 1.43
N ALA A 397 -30.37 18.80 1.76
CA ALA A 397 -31.07 17.96 0.79
C ALA A 397 -31.75 18.80 -0.31
N GLU A 398 -32.47 19.85 0.09
CA GLU A 398 -33.10 20.81 -0.82
C GLU A 398 -32.08 21.50 -1.74
N PHE A 399 -30.94 21.94 -1.18
CA PHE A 399 -29.85 22.55 -1.95
C PHE A 399 -29.30 21.59 -3.00
N LYS A 400 -29.04 20.33 -2.62
CA LYS A 400 -28.50 19.30 -3.52
C LYS A 400 -29.44 18.99 -4.68
N GLU A 401 -30.74 18.86 -4.39
CA GLU A 401 -31.76 18.59 -5.41
C GLU A 401 -31.94 19.79 -6.35
N THR A 402 -32.09 20.99 -5.80
CA THR A 402 -32.28 22.22 -6.57
C THR A 402 -31.06 22.51 -7.47
N ARG A 403 -29.84 22.26 -6.96
CA ARG A 403 -28.60 22.34 -7.74
C ARG A 403 -28.60 21.39 -8.92
N LYS A 404 -28.94 20.11 -8.70
CA LYS A 404 -28.96 19.09 -9.74
C LYS A 404 -29.93 19.47 -10.86
N ASN A 405 -31.11 19.97 -10.50
CA ASN A 405 -32.14 20.39 -11.46
C ASN A 405 -31.73 21.64 -12.23
N TYR A 406 -31.14 22.65 -11.57
CA TYR A 406 -30.60 23.85 -12.21
C TYR A 406 -29.56 23.51 -13.30
N TYR A 407 -28.55 22.69 -12.96
CA TYR A 407 -27.50 22.34 -13.93
C TYR A 407 -28.02 21.47 -15.07
N LYS A 408 -29.03 20.62 -14.82
CA LYS A 408 -29.69 19.83 -15.86
C LYS A 408 -30.43 20.73 -16.86
N GLU A 409 -31.20 21.71 -16.39
CA GLU A 409 -31.93 22.64 -17.26
C GLU A 409 -30.96 23.57 -18.02
N MET A 410 -29.90 24.05 -17.38
CA MET A 410 -28.84 24.83 -18.05
C MET A 410 -28.10 24.03 -19.13
N SER A 411 -27.82 22.75 -18.88
CA SER A 411 -27.20 21.86 -19.87
C SER A 411 -28.13 21.59 -21.06
N ASN A 412 -29.42 21.41 -20.80
CA ASN A 412 -30.42 21.23 -21.86
C ASN A 412 -30.57 22.50 -22.71
N LEU A 413 -30.61 23.68 -22.08
CA LEU A 413 -30.63 24.96 -22.79
C LEU A 413 -29.42 25.11 -23.72
N ALA A 414 -28.21 24.81 -23.22
CA ALA A 414 -26.99 24.85 -24.04
C ALA A 414 -27.06 23.90 -25.24
N LYS A 415 -27.56 22.67 -25.04
CA LYS A 415 -27.75 21.69 -26.13
C LYS A 415 -28.79 22.14 -27.14
N GLU A 416 -29.88 22.75 -26.69
CA GLU A 416 -30.98 23.18 -27.56
C GLU A 416 -30.58 24.39 -28.41
N ILE A 417 -29.84 25.35 -27.84
CA ILE A 417 -29.29 26.47 -28.58
C ILE A 417 -28.22 26.00 -29.57
N SER A 418 -27.36 25.05 -29.19
CA SER A 418 -26.41 24.44 -30.13
C SER A 418 -27.13 23.80 -31.33
N LYS A 419 -28.26 23.11 -31.11
CA LYS A 419 -29.11 22.60 -32.19
C LYS A 419 -29.73 23.71 -33.06
N ARG A 420 -30.26 24.77 -32.45
CA ARG A 420 -30.86 25.92 -33.17
C ARG A 420 -29.82 26.65 -34.03
N VAL A 421 -28.58 26.80 -33.54
CA VAL A 421 -27.46 27.38 -34.29
C VAL A 421 -27.07 26.50 -35.48
N ASN A 422 -27.01 25.18 -35.30
CA ASN A 422 -26.69 24.23 -36.38
C ASN A 422 -27.79 24.13 -37.45
N GLN A 423 -29.08 24.26 -37.08
CA GLN A 423 -30.20 24.29 -38.05
C GLN A 423 -30.21 25.59 -38.88
N ASN A 424 -29.81 26.73 -38.33
CA ASN A 424 -29.70 27.98 -39.07
C ASN A 424 -28.50 28.03 -40.03
N GLN A 425 -27.48 27.20 -39.82
CA GLN A 425 -26.35 27.07 -40.76
C GLN A 425 -26.72 26.20 -41.98
N THR A 426 -27.46 25.12 -41.77
CA THR A 426 -27.93 24.24 -42.87
C THR A 426 -29.00 24.88 -43.76
N GLY A 427 -29.80 25.82 -43.23
CA GLY A 427 -30.74 26.61 -44.03
C GLY A 427 -30.10 27.65 -44.95
N LYS A 428 -28.88 28.13 -44.64
CA LYS A 428 -28.13 29.09 -45.47
C LYS A 428 -27.34 28.44 -46.61
N GLU A 429 -26.99 27.15 -46.49
CA GLU A 429 -26.34 26.42 -47.59
C GLU A 429 -27.32 26.10 -48.74
N ASN A 430 -28.62 25.97 -48.47
CA ASN A 430 -29.63 25.69 -49.50
C ASN A 430 -30.11 26.92 -50.29
N THR A 431 -29.82 28.15 -49.87
CA THR A 431 -30.24 29.37 -50.58
C THR A 431 -29.17 29.95 -51.52
N ASN A 432 -27.92 29.52 -51.41
CA ASN A 432 -26.82 29.94 -52.32
C ASN A 432 -26.65 29.03 -53.56
N GLY A 433 -27.57 28.06 -53.77
CA GLY A 433 -27.49 27.05 -54.82
C GLY A 433 -28.31 27.29 -56.09
N THR A 434 -28.84 28.50 -56.34
CA THR A 434 -29.56 28.81 -57.59
C THR A 434 -29.17 30.18 -58.14
N GLY A 435 -28.10 30.23 -58.93
CA GLY A 435 -27.65 31.50 -59.50
C GLY A 435 -26.47 31.43 -60.47
N LYS A 436 -26.39 30.41 -61.33
CA LYS A 436 -25.62 30.48 -62.59
C LYS A 436 -26.35 29.66 -63.66
N LYS A 437 -27.15 30.36 -64.48
CA LYS A 437 -27.37 30.01 -65.88
C LYS A 437 -26.49 30.92 -66.72
#